data_AF-A0A7S0TUE1-F1
#
_entry.id   AF-A0A7S0TUE1-F1
#
_cell.length_a   1.000
_cell.length_b   1.000
_cell.length_c   1.000
_cell.angle_alpha   90.00
_cell.angle_beta   90.00
_cell.angle_gamma   90.00
#
_symmetry.space_group_name_H-M   'P 1'
#
loop_
_entity.id
_entity.type
_entity.pdbx_description
1 polymer ?
#
loop_
_entity_poly.entity_id
_entity_poly.type
_entity_poly.pdbx_seq_one_letter_code
_entity_poly.pdbx_strand_id
1 'polypeptide(L)'
;GGGGLPLTLKWELFLQDSAGAISGSNLLPSTTPSTSTILTIPAHLLTPLSSYTARLTATSSSTSSSSVTLQASSSPPVASVKGGSRLLSPVTELVLDASTSYDPDKTAAENLADPGLTYFWECSQFTLPSGPTQSCS
;
A
#
# COMPACT_ATOMS: atom_id res chain seq x y z
N GLY A 1 15.81 47.18 13.97
CA GLY A 1 16.22 45.91 13.37
C GLY A 1 15.85 44.80 14.33
N GLY A 2 14.92 43.94 13.95
CA GLY A 2 14.47 42.80 14.76
C GLY A 2 14.53 41.55 13.91
N GLY A 3 15.73 40.97 13.75
CA GLY A 3 15.90 39.67 13.12
C GLY A 3 15.56 38.59 14.14
N GLY A 4 14.33 38.07 14.12
CA GLY A 4 14.00 36.86 14.86
C GLY A 4 14.86 35.70 14.36
N LEU A 5 15.29 34.82 15.27
CA LEU A 5 16.03 33.61 14.90
C LEU A 5 15.22 32.78 13.90
N PRO A 6 15.87 32.16 12.89
CA PRO A 6 15.17 31.39 11.88
C PRO A 6 14.47 30.19 12.52
N LEU A 7 13.19 30.01 12.20
CA LEU A 7 12.42 28.84 12.60
C LEU A 7 12.84 27.65 11.75
N THR A 8 13.23 26.56 12.40
CA THR A 8 13.58 25.29 11.76
C THR A 8 12.65 24.20 12.25
N LEU A 9 12.24 23.31 11.35
CA LEU A 9 11.29 22.24 11.55
C LEU A 9 11.94 20.90 11.22
N LYS A 10 11.70 19.89 12.06
CA LYS A 10 12.13 18.51 11.84
C LYS A 10 10.93 17.59 12.00
N TRP A 11 10.70 16.77 10.98
CA TRP A 11 9.70 15.71 11.02
C TRP A 11 10.36 14.36 11.31
N GLU A 12 9.68 13.55 12.09
CA GLU A 12 10.06 12.17 12.39
C GLU A 12 8.81 11.29 12.37
N LEU A 13 8.96 10.04 11.97
CA LEU A 13 7.90 9.05 11.90
C LEU A 13 8.39 7.77 12.59
N PHE A 14 7.61 7.23 13.51
CA PHE A 14 7.98 6.03 14.25
C PHE A 14 6.85 5.01 14.22
N LEU A 15 7.21 3.72 14.25
CA LEU A 15 6.24 2.64 14.48
C LEU A 15 5.80 2.67 15.95
N GLN A 16 4.56 2.28 16.23
CA GLN A 16 4.08 2.02 17.59
C GLN A 16 4.07 0.52 17.87
N ASP A 17 4.35 0.14 19.12
CA ASP A 17 4.09 -1.21 19.61
C ASP A 17 2.61 -1.40 19.97
N SER A 18 2.26 -2.61 20.42
CA SER A 18 0.89 -2.96 20.81
C SER A 18 0.36 -2.20 22.02
N ALA A 19 1.23 -1.55 22.80
CA ALA A 19 0.84 -0.67 23.91
C ALA A 19 0.72 0.80 23.48
N GLY A 20 0.97 1.12 22.21
CA GLY A 20 0.98 2.48 21.67
C GLY A 20 2.27 3.26 21.97
N ALA A 21 3.30 2.60 22.50
CA ALA A 21 4.59 3.22 22.74
C ALA A 21 5.40 3.29 21.43
N ILE A 22 6.23 4.33 21.30
CA ILE A 22 7.13 4.47 20.16
C ILE A 22 8.14 3.31 20.16
N SER A 23 8.22 2.60 19.04
CA SER A 23 9.13 1.48 18.80
C SER A 23 10.08 1.81 17.65
N GLY A 24 11.36 1.54 17.86
CA GLY A 24 12.39 1.64 16.81
C GLY A 24 12.85 3.06 16.48
N SER A 25 13.41 3.21 15.28
CA SER A 25 14.03 4.44 14.77
C SER A 25 13.08 5.25 13.89
N ASN A 26 13.47 6.49 13.59
CA ASN A 26 12.77 7.31 12.61
C ASN A 26 12.78 6.62 11.24
N LEU A 27 11.60 6.51 10.63
CA LEU A 27 11.34 5.84 9.35
C LEU A 27 11.45 6.80 8.15
N LEU A 28 11.48 8.11 8.38
CA LEU A 28 11.59 9.08 7.28
C LEU A 28 12.99 9.04 6.65
N PRO A 29 13.10 9.08 5.30
CA PRO A 29 14.37 9.00 4.59
C PRO A 29 15.24 10.25 4.76
N SER A 30 14.64 11.40 5.07
CA SER A 30 15.35 12.63 5.40
C SER A 30 15.06 13.06 6.83
N THR A 31 16.12 13.34 7.57
CA THR A 31 16.08 13.82 8.96
C THR A 31 16.63 15.23 9.10
N THR A 32 16.97 15.87 7.97
CA THR A 32 17.54 17.21 7.97
C THR A 32 16.47 18.22 8.38
N PRO A 33 16.77 19.09 9.36
CA PRO A 33 15.90 20.21 9.67
C PRO A 33 15.65 21.07 8.41
N SER A 34 14.41 21.50 8.22
CA SER A 34 13.95 22.28 7.07
C SER A 34 12.99 23.38 7.54
N THR A 35 12.47 24.21 6.63
CA THR A 35 11.37 25.13 6.95
C THR A 35 10.01 24.59 6.50
N SER A 36 9.95 23.32 6.06
CA SER A 36 8.71 22.74 5.54
C SER A 36 7.71 22.49 6.67
N THR A 37 6.53 23.08 6.53
CA THR A 37 5.38 22.84 7.40
C THR A 37 4.60 21.59 7.00
N ILE A 38 4.99 20.94 5.89
CA ILE A 38 4.30 19.79 5.33
C ILE A 38 5.21 18.56 5.42
N LEU A 39 4.65 17.47 5.95
CA LEU A 39 5.23 16.13 5.88
C LEU A 39 4.54 15.34 4.75
N THR A 40 5.33 14.83 3.81
CA THR A 40 4.87 13.86 2.81
C THR A 40 5.46 12.50 3.15
N ILE A 41 4.60 11.52 3.36
CA ILE A 41 5.00 10.13 3.62
C ILE A 41 5.04 9.40 2.25
N PRO A 42 6.19 8.82 1.85
CA PRO A 42 6.30 8.04 0.63
C PRO A 42 5.31 6.86 0.60
N ALA A 43 4.83 6.53 -0.60
CA ALA A 43 4.02 5.32 -0.81
C ALA A 43 4.81 4.07 -0.39
N HIS A 44 4.10 3.05 0.12
CA HIS A 44 4.66 1.79 0.60
C HIS A 44 5.68 1.90 1.76
N LEU A 45 5.84 3.09 2.38
CA LEU A 45 6.68 3.22 3.57
C LEU A 45 6.02 2.62 4.82
N LEU A 46 4.68 2.71 4.89
CA LEU A 46 3.91 2.19 6.02
C LEU A 46 3.55 0.73 5.77
N THR A 47 3.78 -0.11 6.78
CA THR A 47 3.30 -1.47 6.83
C THR A 47 1.79 -1.48 7.08
N PRO A 48 0.99 -2.24 6.31
CA PRO A 48 -0.44 -2.38 6.56
C PRO A 48 -0.75 -2.86 7.98
N LEU A 49 -1.93 -2.47 8.48
CA LEU A 49 -2.45 -2.84 9.80
C LEU A 49 -1.55 -2.44 10.98
N SER A 50 -0.68 -1.43 10.77
CA SER A 50 0.25 -0.93 11.79
C SER A 50 -0.09 0.50 12.20
N SER A 51 0.27 0.86 13.44
CA SER A 51 0.09 2.21 13.98
C SER A 51 1.43 2.95 14.06
N TYR A 52 1.41 4.26 13.80
CA TYR A 52 2.60 5.10 13.75
C TYR A 52 2.40 6.41 14.49
N THR A 53 3.49 7.01 14.96
CA THR A 53 3.53 8.37 15.49
C THR A 53 4.34 9.26 14.56
N ALA A 54 3.72 10.29 13.98
CA ALA A 54 4.45 11.38 13.32
C ALA A 54 4.69 12.51 14.33
N ARG A 55 5.93 12.97 14.45
CA ARG A 55 6.35 14.02 15.39
C ARG A 55 6.97 15.19 14.63
N LEU A 56 6.46 16.39 14.88
CA LEU A 56 7.07 17.66 14.47
C LEU A 56 7.86 18.23 15.65
N THR A 57 9.10 18.63 15.39
CA THR A 57 9.91 19.45 16.30
C THR A 57 10.18 20.79 15.64
N ALA A 58 9.79 21.88 16.31
CA ALA A 58 10.03 23.25 15.89
C ALA A 58 11.09 23.89 16.78
N THR A 59 12.08 24.53 16.17
CA THR A 59 13.23 25.13 16.86
C THR A 59 13.47 26.55 16.35
N SER A 60 13.49 27.52 17.27
CA SER A 60 13.95 28.89 17.02
C SER A 60 14.94 29.30 18.13
N SER A 61 14.53 30.16 19.07
CA SER A 61 15.23 30.39 20.35
C SER A 61 14.97 29.30 21.39
N SER A 62 13.86 28.57 21.22
CA SER A 62 13.47 27.43 22.05
C SER A 62 12.94 26.30 21.15
N THR A 63 12.78 25.12 21.73
CA THR A 63 12.26 23.94 21.04
C THR A 63 10.89 23.56 21.59
N SER A 64 9.97 23.23 20.69
CA SER A 64 8.65 22.66 21.01
C SER A 64 8.34 21.51 20.06
N SER A 65 7.51 20.56 20.49
CA SER A 65 7.12 19.43 19.67
C SER A 65 5.63 19.12 19.78
N SER A 66 5.11 18.51 18.72
CA SER A 66 3.74 18.00 18.64
C SER A 66 3.73 16.69 17.85
N SER A 67 2.74 15.83 18.11
CA SER A 67 2.65 14.53 17.47
C SER A 67 1.22 14.16 17.10
N VAL A 68 1.08 13.32 16.08
CA VAL A 68 -0.18 12.72 15.64
C VAL A 68 -0.01 11.22 15.44
N THR A 69 -1.04 10.45 15.76
CA THR A 69 -1.10 9.01 15.50
C THR A 69 -1.70 8.76 14.13
N LEU A 70 -1.08 7.87 13.36
CA LEU A 70 -1.52 7.41 12.05
C LEU A 70 -1.81 5.91 12.13
N GLN A 71 -2.86 5.46 11.45
CA GLN A 71 -3.16 4.03 11.30
C GLN A 71 -3.12 3.67 9.82
N ALA A 72 -2.29 2.70 9.47
CA ALA A 72 -2.22 2.18 8.12
C ALA A 72 -3.27 1.07 7.94
N SER A 73 -4.18 1.25 6.98
CA SER A 73 -5.11 0.21 6.54
C SER A 73 -4.45 -0.71 5.53
N SER A 74 -4.93 -1.95 5.43
CA SER A 74 -4.62 -2.83 4.30
C SER A 74 -5.62 -2.66 3.16
N SER A 75 -5.15 -2.87 1.93
CA SER A 75 -5.95 -2.86 0.72
C SER A 75 -6.22 -4.30 0.25
N PRO A 76 -7.40 -4.60 -0.33
CA PRO A 76 -7.64 -5.92 -0.92
C PRO A 76 -6.80 -6.12 -2.19
N PRO A 77 -6.41 -7.37 -2.51
CA PRO A 77 -5.77 -7.69 -3.79
C PRO A 77 -6.65 -7.33 -4.99
N VAL A 78 -6.02 -6.92 -6.08
CA VAL A 78 -6.67 -6.63 -7.36
C VAL A 78 -6.45 -7.80 -8.31
N ALA A 79 -7.53 -8.54 -8.59
CA ALA A 79 -7.52 -9.61 -9.59
C ALA A 79 -7.66 -9.03 -11.00
N SER A 80 -6.81 -9.49 -11.92
CA SER A 80 -6.79 -9.02 -13.31
C SER A 80 -6.50 -10.17 -14.27
N VAL A 81 -7.38 -10.39 -15.24
CA VAL A 81 -7.22 -11.37 -16.32
C VAL A 81 -6.95 -10.64 -17.63
N LYS A 82 -5.83 -10.97 -18.29
CA LYS A 82 -5.48 -10.37 -19.57
C LYS A 82 -6.47 -10.77 -20.66
N GLY A 83 -6.74 -9.84 -21.57
CA GLY A 83 -7.48 -10.09 -22.82
C GLY A 83 -9.01 -10.06 -22.69
N GLY A 84 -9.58 -9.90 -21.49
CA GLY A 84 -11.03 -9.67 -21.31
C GLY A 84 -11.93 -10.73 -21.97
N SER A 85 -13.14 -10.29 -22.35
CA SER A 85 -14.15 -11.10 -23.04
C SER A 85 -13.75 -11.37 -24.50
N ARG A 86 -13.91 -12.62 -24.93
CA ARG A 86 -13.45 -13.10 -26.24
C ARG A 86 -14.40 -14.16 -26.81
N LEU A 87 -14.57 -14.17 -28.13
CA LEU A 87 -15.24 -15.25 -28.86
C LEU A 87 -14.18 -16.29 -29.25
N LEU A 88 -14.45 -17.56 -28.96
CA LEU A 88 -13.49 -18.65 -29.14
C LEU A 88 -14.12 -19.78 -29.94
N SER A 89 -13.27 -20.53 -30.64
CA SER A 89 -13.69 -21.77 -31.29
C SER A 89 -13.61 -22.92 -30.30
N PRO A 90 -14.57 -23.87 -30.27
CA PRO A 90 -14.50 -25.04 -29.38
C PRO A 90 -13.27 -25.93 -29.61
N VAL A 91 -12.60 -25.80 -30.76
CA VAL A 91 -11.40 -26.58 -31.11
C VAL A 91 -10.08 -25.83 -30.86
N THR A 92 -10.14 -24.60 -30.32
CA THR A 92 -8.95 -23.83 -29.97
C THR A 92 -8.69 -23.88 -28.48
N GLU A 93 -7.44 -24.16 -28.11
CA GLU A 93 -7.00 -24.04 -26.72
C GLU A 93 -7.13 -22.59 -26.23
N LEU A 94 -7.63 -22.43 -25.01
CA LEU A 94 -7.75 -21.13 -24.35
C LEU A 94 -6.75 -21.05 -23.21
N VAL A 95 -5.86 -20.05 -23.27
CA VAL A 95 -5.01 -19.67 -22.14
C VAL A 95 -5.58 -18.40 -21.49
N LEU A 96 -5.82 -18.49 -20.18
CA LEU A 96 -6.14 -17.35 -19.33
C LEU A 96 -4.90 -16.99 -18.52
N ASP A 97 -4.49 -15.72 -18.59
CA ASP A 97 -3.30 -15.22 -17.89
C ASP A 97 -3.73 -14.16 -16.87
N ALA A 98 -3.55 -14.45 -15.59
CA ALA A 98 -3.83 -13.55 -14.48
C ALA A 98 -2.58 -12.95 -13.82
N SER A 99 -1.41 -13.05 -14.47
CA SER A 99 -0.12 -12.56 -13.95
C SER A 99 -0.06 -11.05 -13.70
N THR A 100 -1.07 -10.29 -14.12
CA THR A 100 -1.21 -8.86 -13.82
C THR A 100 -2.02 -8.58 -12.56
N SER A 101 -2.45 -9.62 -11.83
CA SER A 101 -3.04 -9.44 -10.49
C SER A 101 -1.97 -8.98 -9.52
N TYR A 102 -2.34 -8.13 -8.55
CA TYR A 102 -1.37 -7.54 -7.62
C TYR A 102 -2.01 -7.16 -6.28
N ASP A 103 -1.19 -7.07 -5.24
CA ASP A 103 -1.53 -6.48 -3.94
C ASP A 103 -1.13 -4.99 -3.95
N PRO A 104 -2.09 -4.04 -3.80
CA PRO A 104 -1.78 -2.61 -3.77
C PRO A 104 -0.87 -2.18 -2.62
N ASP A 105 -0.78 -2.96 -1.55
CA ASP A 105 0.05 -2.61 -0.41
C ASP A 105 1.54 -2.92 -0.67
N LYS A 106 1.83 -3.78 -1.64
CA LYS A 106 3.19 -4.18 -2.03
C LYS A 106 3.76 -3.30 -3.12
N THR A 107 5.07 -3.11 -3.10
CA THR A 107 5.79 -2.47 -4.21
C THR A 107 5.69 -3.32 -5.48
N ALA A 108 5.98 -2.72 -6.64
CA ALA A 108 6.00 -3.45 -7.91
C ALA A 108 7.00 -4.62 -7.90
N ALA A 109 8.16 -4.45 -7.26
CA ALA A 109 9.17 -5.50 -7.15
C ALA A 109 8.70 -6.65 -6.25
N GLU A 110 8.04 -6.34 -5.13
CA GLU A 110 7.47 -7.34 -4.23
C GLU A 110 6.33 -8.11 -4.89
N ASN A 111 5.44 -7.43 -5.62
CA ASN A 111 4.36 -8.08 -6.37
C ASN A 111 4.86 -9.08 -7.42
N LEU A 112 5.96 -8.76 -8.13
CA LEU A 112 6.57 -9.69 -9.09
C LEU A 112 7.17 -10.94 -8.42
N ALA A 113 7.59 -10.81 -7.16
CA ALA A 113 8.19 -11.88 -6.37
C ALA A 113 7.19 -12.52 -5.40
N ASP A 114 5.92 -12.10 -5.40
CA ASP A 114 4.98 -12.38 -4.31
C ASP A 114 4.49 -13.84 -4.35
N PRO A 115 4.90 -14.70 -3.40
CA PRO A 115 4.31 -16.03 -3.29
C PRO A 115 2.92 -16.00 -2.64
N GLY A 116 2.47 -14.83 -2.14
CA GLY A 116 1.28 -14.68 -1.32
C GLY A 116 -0.05 -14.60 -2.10
N LEU A 117 -0.03 -14.29 -3.40
CA LEU A 117 -1.24 -14.32 -4.21
C LEU A 117 -1.64 -15.77 -4.50
N THR A 118 -2.80 -16.17 -4.00
CA THR A 118 -3.44 -17.44 -4.35
C THR A 118 -4.50 -17.20 -5.40
N TYR A 119 -4.42 -17.94 -6.50
CA TYR A 119 -5.37 -17.84 -7.61
C TYR A 119 -6.42 -18.93 -7.50
N PHE A 120 -7.69 -18.53 -7.56
CA PHE A 120 -8.83 -19.44 -7.63
C PHE A 120 -9.59 -19.17 -8.93
N TRP A 121 -9.74 -20.20 -9.75
CA TRP A 121 -10.47 -20.12 -11.01
C TRP A 121 -11.78 -20.88 -10.87
N GLU A 122 -12.86 -20.24 -11.33
CA GLU A 122 -14.18 -20.86 -11.43
C GLU A 122 -14.69 -20.68 -12.86
N CYS A 123 -15.30 -21.72 -13.41
CA CYS A 123 -16.09 -21.60 -14.61
C CYS A 123 -17.56 -21.88 -14.27
N SER A 124 -18.42 -20.96 -14.68
CA SER A 124 -19.87 -21.15 -14.69
C SER A 124 -20.36 -21.11 -16.13
N GLN A 125 -21.19 -22.08 -16.49
CA GLN A 125 -21.86 -22.13 -17.79
C GLN A 125 -23.29 -21.61 -17.65
N PHE A 126 -23.74 -20.85 -18.63
CA PHE A 126 -25.16 -20.58 -18.81
C PHE A 126 -25.74 -21.61 -19.77
N THR A 127 -26.48 -22.58 -19.26
CA THR A 127 -27.20 -23.55 -20.10
C THR A 127 -28.51 -22.93 -20.56
N LEU A 128 -28.74 -22.89 -21.87
CA LEU A 128 -30.08 -22.71 -22.40
C LEU A 128 -30.93 -23.94 -22.02
N PRO A 129 -32.25 -23.80 -21.77
CA PRO A 129 -33.11 -24.86 -21.22
C PRO A 129 -33.20 -26.16 -22.06
N SER A 130 -32.63 -26.20 -23.27
CA SER A 130 -32.60 -27.37 -24.14
C SER A 130 -31.18 -27.85 -24.54
N GLY A 131 -30.13 -27.28 -23.95
CA GLY A 131 -28.73 -27.66 -24.24
C GLY A 131 -28.17 -28.69 -23.25
N PRO A 132 -27.21 -29.54 -23.67
CA PRO A 132 -26.52 -30.43 -22.73
C PRO A 132 -25.71 -29.60 -21.72
N THR A 133 -25.88 -29.91 -20.43
CA THR A 133 -25.11 -29.35 -19.33
C THR A 133 -23.65 -29.81 -19.45
N GLN A 134 -22.72 -28.91 -19.74
CA GLN A 134 -21.28 -29.20 -19.78
C GLN A 134 -20.54 -28.46 -18.67
N SER A 135 -20.33 -29.16 -17.57
CA SER A 135 -19.50 -28.66 -16.48
C SER A 135 -18.09 -28.41 -16.99
N CYS A 136 -17.55 -27.22 -16.78
CA CYS A 136 -16.12 -27.01 -16.88
C CYS A 136 -15.43 -27.80 -15.76
N SER A 137 -14.59 -28.76 -16.11
CA SER A 137 -13.75 -29.55 -15.19
C SER A 137 -12.30 -29.16 -15.30
#